data_AF-A0A7K4MWT2-F1
#
_entry.id   AF-A0A7K4MWT2-F1
#
_cell.length_a   1.000
_cell.length_b   1.000
_cell.length_c   1.000
_cell.angle_alpha   90.00
_cell.angle_beta   90.00
_cell.angle_gamma   90.00
#
_symmetry.space_group_name_H-M   'P 1'
#
loop_
_entity.id
_entity.type
_entity.pdbx_description
1 polymer ?
#
loop_
_entity_poly.entity_id
_entity_poly.type
_entity_poly.pdbx_seq_one_letter_code
_entity_poly.pdbx_strand_id
1 'polypeptide(L)' 'MADEKNEIEKLIDNMIISGDELVANLKTVLPNSLAESMVMFHESNVINLKKIKDFLNK' A
#
# COMPACT_ATOMS: atom_id res chain seq x y z
N MET A 1 -22.82 1.71 7.63
CA MET A 1 -21.83 2.58 8.32
C MET A 1 -20.72 1.81 9.00
N ALA A 2 -20.94 1.02 10.06
CA ALA A 2 -19.85 0.25 10.69
C ALA A 2 -19.30 -0.86 9.78
N ASP A 3 -20.18 -1.56 9.07
CA ASP A 3 -19.78 -2.62 8.12
C ASP A 3 -19.01 -2.06 6.92
N GLU A 4 -19.46 -0.93 6.37
CA GLU A 4 -18.76 -0.20 5.28
C GLU A 4 -17.38 0.26 5.72
N LYS A 5 -17.24 0.79 6.95
CA LYS A 5 -15.95 1.17 7.51
C LYS A 5 -14.99 -0.03 7.59
N ASN A 6 -15.46 -1.16 8.12
CA ASN A 6 -14.66 -2.39 8.21
C ASN A 6 -14.26 -2.92 6.83
N GLU A 7 -15.12 -2.76 5.82
CA GLU A 7 -14.82 -3.15 4.44
C GLU A 7 -13.75 -2.25 3.81
N ILE A 8 -13.84 -0.93 4.02
CA ILE A 8 -12.81 0.02 3.55
C ILE A 8 -11.46 -0.26 4.22
N GLU A 9 -11.43 -0.59 5.52
CA GLU A 9 -10.19 -0.96 6.21
C GLU A 9 -9.55 -2.21 5.61
N LYS A 10 -10.35 -3.24 5.30
CA LYS A 10 -9.87 -4.45 4.62
C LYS A 10 -9.33 -4.15 3.23
N LEU A 11 -10.00 -3.27 2.48
CA LEU A 11 -9.51 -2.84 1.17
C LEU A 11 -8.15 -2.13 1.28
N ILE A 12 -7.98 -1.25 2.28
CA ILE A 12 -6.70 -0.58 2.55
C ILE A 12 -5.61 -1.60 2.90
N ASP A 13 -5.89 -2.56 3.77
CA ASP A 13 -4.92 -3.60 4.14
C ASP A 13 -4.54 -4.47 2.93
N ASN A 14 -5.52 -4.84 2.10
CA ASN A 14 -5.28 -5.58 0.86
C ASN A 14 -4.43 -4.79 -0.14
N MET A 15 -4.64 -3.47 -0.27
CA MET A 15 -3.83 -2.61 -1.13
C MET A 15 -2.37 -2.55 -0.67
N ILE A 16 -2.14 -2.48 0.65
CA ILE A 16 -0.77 -2.48 1.22
C ILE A 16 -0.10 -3.82 0.93
N ILE A 17 -0.73 -4.94 1.29
CA ILE A 17 -0.17 -6.29 1.13
C ILE A 17 0.11 -6.61 -0.34
N SER A 18 -0.87 -6.37 -1.22
CA SER A 18 -0.72 -6.65 -2.65
C SER A 18 0.33 -5.75 -3.30
N GLY A 19 0.47 -4.52 -2.82
CA GLY A 19 1.52 -3.60 -3.27
C GLY A 19 2.91 -4.04 -2.81
N ASP A 20 3.06 -4.52 -1.57
CA ASP A 20 4.32 -5.05 -1.06
C ASP A 20 4.79 -6.25 -1.90
N GLU A 21 3.87 -7.18 -2.22
CA GLU A 21 4.16 -8.32 -3.10
C GLU A 21 4.54 -7.89 -4.52
N LEU A 22 3.82 -6.92 -5.09
CA LEU A 22 4.13 -6.38 -6.41
C LEU A 22 5.54 -5.78 -6.44
N VAL A 23 5.89 -4.95 -5.46
CA VAL A 23 7.23 -4.33 -5.37
C VAL A 23 8.31 -5.38 -5.19
N ALA A 24 8.08 -6.40 -4.35
CA ALA A 24 9.01 -7.52 -4.18
C ALA A 24 9.27 -8.25 -5.51
N ASN A 25 8.23 -8.51 -6.30
CA ASN A 25 8.36 -9.12 -7.62
C ASN A 25 9.06 -8.20 -8.63
N LEU A 26 8.73 -6.91 -8.63
CA LEU A 26 9.35 -5.96 -9.55
C LEU A 26 10.85 -5.79 -9.29
N LYS A 27 11.29 -5.89 -8.03
CA LYS A 27 12.72 -5.86 -7.67
C LYS A 27 13.53 -6.99 -8.31
N THR A 28 12.90 -8.10 -8.71
CA THR A 28 13.63 -9.22 -9.35
C THR A 28 13.72 -9.11 -10.86
N VAL A 29 12.96 -8.20 -11.49
CA VAL A 29 12.87 -8.07 -12.95
C VAL A 29 13.30 -6.71 -13.47
N LEU A 30 13.12 -5.64 -12.69
CA LEU A 30 13.45 -4.28 -13.10
C LEU A 30 14.93 -3.95 -12.85
N PRO A 31 15.54 -3.06 -13.65
CA PRO A 31 16.83 -2.47 -13.31
C PRO A 31 16.78 -1.79 -11.94
N ASN A 32 17.89 -1.84 -11.19
CA ASN A 32 17.96 -1.35 -9.81
C ASN A 32 17.39 0.06 -9.62
N SER A 33 17.75 1.01 -10.49
CA SER A 33 17.27 2.41 -10.39
C SER A 33 15.75 2.55 -10.50
N LEU A 34 15.12 1.73 -11.33
CA LEU A 34 13.66 1.71 -11.48
C LEU A 34 12.99 0.97 -10.32
N ALA A 35 13.59 -0.14 -9.87
CA ALA A 35 13.12 -0.88 -8.70
C ALA A 35 13.14 -0.01 -7.43
N GLU A 36 14.21 0.75 -7.20
CA GLU A 36 14.33 1.71 -6.09
C GLU A 36 13.27 2.81 -6.18
N SER A 37 13.01 3.35 -7.37
CA SER A 37 11.95 4.34 -7.59
C SER A 37 10.56 3.80 -7.24
N MET A 38 10.29 2.54 -7.60
CA MET A 38 9.03 1.86 -7.27
C MET A 38 8.88 1.58 -5.78
N VAL A 39 9.97 1.22 -5.08
CA VAL A 39 9.98 1.06 -3.62
C VAL A 39 9.60 2.38 -2.95
N MET A 40 10.28 3.49 -3.30
CA MET A 40 10.00 4.80 -2.70
C MET A 40 8.56 5.27 -2.99
N PHE A 41 8.07 5.04 -4.20
CA PHE A 41 6.69 5.36 -4.57
C PHE A 41 5.68 4.56 -3.72
N HIS A 42 5.90 3.25 -3.57
CA HIS A 42 5.03 2.40 -2.77
C HIS A 42 5.09 2.73 -1.28
N GLU A 43 6.27 2.99 -0.72
CA GLU A 43 6.42 3.44 0.68
C GLU A 43 5.62 4.72 0.96
N SER A 44 5.68 5.69 0.04
CA SER A 44 4.85 6.91 0.11
C SER A 44 3.35 6.60 0.09
N ASN A 45 2.92 5.67 -0.77
CA ASN A 45 1.52 5.24 -0.84
C ASN A 45 1.07 4.54 0.46
N VAL A 46 1.89 3.65 1.03
CA VAL A 46 1.60 2.97 2.29
C VAL A 46 1.44 3.98 3.44
N ILE A 47 2.27 5.01 3.50
CA ILE A 47 2.14 6.09 4.49
C ILE A 47 0.78 6.79 4.35
N ASN A 48 0.37 7.09 3.12
CA ASN A 48 -0.91 7.76 2.87
C ASN A 48 -2.11 6.85 3.20
N LEU A 49 -2.05 5.57 2.84
CA LEU A 49 -3.07 4.58 3.15
C LEU A 49 -3.26 4.40 4.66
N LYS A 50 -2.17 4.36 5.44
CA LYS A 50 -2.22 4.32 6.91
C LYS A 50 -2.89 5.58 7.48
N LYS A 51 -2.57 6.77 6.96
CA LYS A 51 -3.24 8.01 7.38
C LYS A 51 -4.75 7.97 7.10
N ILE A 52 -5.17 7.45 5.94
CA ILE A 52 -6.59 7.29 5.61
C ILE A 52 -7.27 6.33 6.59
N LYS A 53 -6.63 5.19 6.90
CA LYS A 53 -7.13 4.24 7.91
C LYS A 53 -7.29 4.88 9.28
N ASP A 54 -6.34 5.74 9.68
CA ASP A 54 -6.43 6.50 10.93
C ASP A 54 -7.58 7.51 10.90
N PHE A 55 -7.83 8.17 9.77
CA PHE A 55 -8.98 9.09 9.62
C PHE A 55 -10.33 8.39 9.70
N LEU A 56 -10.45 7.16 9.17
CA LEU A 56 -11.67 6.36 9.29
C LEU A 56 -11.92 5.89 10.74
N ASN A 57 -10.86 5.84 11.54
CA ASN A 57 -10.89 5.43 12.95
C ASN A 57 -11.07 6.54 13.97
N LYS A 58 -11.13 7.79 13.52
CA LYS A 58 -11.54 8.94 14.33
C LYS A 58 -13.06 9.07 14.35
#